data_AF-A0A6J4VIY3-F1
#
_entry.id   AF-A0A6J4VIY3-F1
#
_cell.length_a   1.000
_cell.length_b   1.000
_cell.length_c   1.000
_cell.angle_alpha   90.00
_cell.angle_beta   90.00
_cell.angle_gamma   90.00
#
_symmetry.space_group_name_H-M   'P 1'
#
loop_
_entity.id
_entity.type
_entity.pdbx_description
1 polymer ?
#
loop_
_entity_poly.entity_id
_entity_poly.type
_entity_poly.pdbx_seq_one_letter_code
_entity_poly.pdbx_strand_id
1 'polypeptide(L)'
;MARKSNQANESTEVNVAAQHDSTTPERGMSLVDEALLGMAASAGSPAGQGDPLVEEAPPPDPFATYWTEFDLRCRDCQVTHYVPICLFVNAEESPELVQRIISSHFNMKRCPVCRQIEYVEHPYSYYDPTRKLIVQVRPEWEWHAGGGDDWYAARLEDLFDKWAEHDVRIEVVFGPQPLIDRFLQDVPPPPARR
;
A
#
# COMPACT_ATOMS: atom_id res chain seq x y z
N MET A 1 15.73 64.19 -0.53
CA MET A 1 15.10 64.50 0.77
C MET A 1 14.50 63.20 1.30
N ALA A 2 15.24 62.34 1.99
CA ALA A 2 15.71 62.40 3.39
C ALA A 2 14.62 62.10 4.43
N ARG A 3 14.71 60.91 5.05
CA ARG A 3 14.39 60.46 6.44
C ARG A 3 14.20 58.92 6.37
N LYS A 4 15.17 58.03 6.67
CA LYS A 4 16.01 57.73 7.86
C LYS A 4 15.24 57.32 9.13
N SER A 5 15.73 56.20 9.70
CA SER A 5 15.76 55.75 11.11
C SER A 5 14.80 54.60 11.46
N ASN A 6 15.32 53.37 11.71
CA ASN A 6 15.84 52.78 12.98
C ASN A 6 14.69 52.11 13.77
N GLN A 7 14.76 50.90 14.34
CA GLN A 7 15.70 50.22 15.26
C GLN A 7 15.28 48.73 15.28
N ALA A 8 16.14 47.72 15.11
CA ALA A 8 17.01 47.08 16.12
C ALA A 8 16.30 46.78 17.46
N ASN A 9 16.05 45.50 17.75
CA ASN A 9 16.07 45.02 19.12
C ASN A 9 16.60 43.58 19.20
N GLU A 10 17.48 43.40 20.17
CA GLU A 10 18.46 42.34 20.37
C GLU A 10 18.20 41.71 21.74
N SER A 11 18.75 40.51 21.98
CA SER A 11 18.85 39.80 23.27
C SER A 11 17.59 39.00 23.66
N THR A 12 17.65 37.76 24.12
CA THR A 12 18.54 37.25 25.18
C THR A 12 18.60 35.71 25.15
N GLU A 13 19.80 35.16 25.15
CA GLU A 13 20.10 33.76 25.49
C GLU A 13 19.99 33.55 27.01
N VAL A 14 19.39 32.44 27.46
CA VAL A 14 19.68 31.88 28.78
C VAL A 14 19.86 30.38 28.66
N ASN A 15 21.10 29.96 28.89
CA ASN A 15 21.59 28.60 28.97
C ASN A 15 21.66 28.23 30.46
N VAL A 16 21.01 27.13 30.89
CA VAL A 16 21.26 26.53 32.21
C VAL A 16 21.29 25.01 32.06
N ALA A 17 22.52 24.49 32.05
CA ALA A 17 22.83 23.11 32.35
C ALA A 17 22.72 22.88 33.87
N ALA A 18 22.14 21.75 34.28
CA ALA A 18 22.34 21.19 35.61
C ALA A 18 22.36 19.65 35.52
N GLN A 19 23.56 19.10 35.71
CA GLN A 19 23.86 17.71 36.05
C GLN A 19 23.66 17.51 37.58
N HIS A 20 23.70 16.23 38.00
CA HIS A 20 23.52 15.62 39.35
C HIS A 20 22.20 14.83 39.46
N ASP A 21 22.11 13.62 39.99
CA ASP A 21 23.09 12.78 40.67
C ASP A 21 22.63 11.31 40.59
N SER A 22 23.61 10.42 40.63
CA SER A 22 23.47 8.99 40.86
C SER A 22 22.83 8.68 42.22
N THR A 23 21.97 7.66 42.29
CA THR A 23 21.86 6.74 43.44
C THR A 23 20.89 5.60 43.15
N THR A 24 21.46 4.42 42.94
CA THR A 24 20.78 3.11 42.98
C THR A 24 20.60 2.69 44.44
N PRO A 25 19.42 2.20 44.85
CA PRO A 25 19.34 1.24 45.93
C PRO A 25 18.86 -0.11 45.41
N GLU A 26 19.69 -1.12 45.68
CA GLU A 26 19.43 -2.54 45.52
C GLU A 26 18.09 -2.93 46.16
N ARG A 27 17.28 -3.70 45.43
CA ARG A 27 16.11 -4.36 46.03
C ARG A 27 15.96 -5.78 45.49
N GLY A 28 16.50 -6.71 46.27
CA GLY A 28 15.88 -7.98 46.62
C GLY A 28 15.67 -8.98 45.49
N MET A 29 16.64 -9.88 45.34
CA MET A 29 16.43 -11.19 44.73
C MET A 29 15.27 -11.90 45.44
N SER A 30 14.21 -12.23 44.69
CA SER A 30 13.11 -13.05 45.23
C SER A 30 13.48 -14.53 45.14
N LEU A 31 13.38 -15.20 46.29
CA LEU A 31 13.58 -16.63 46.53
C LEU A 31 12.54 -17.55 45.84
N VAL A 32 12.44 -17.48 44.51
CA VAL A 32 11.51 -18.34 43.75
C VAL A 32 12.16 -19.08 42.58
N ASP A 33 13.46 -18.88 42.33
CA ASP A 33 14.18 -19.48 41.18
C ASP A 33 14.99 -20.75 41.49
N GLU A 34 14.92 -21.33 42.70
CA GLU A 34 15.65 -22.56 43.05
C GLU A 34 14.81 -23.85 43.11
N ALA A 35 13.59 -23.85 42.56
CA ALA A 35 12.70 -25.03 42.59
C ALA A 35 12.48 -25.73 41.23
N LEU A 36 13.11 -25.27 40.13
CA LEU A 36 12.90 -25.83 38.79
C LEU A 36 14.08 -26.61 38.18
N LEU A 37 15.14 -26.89 38.95
CA LEU A 37 16.35 -27.58 38.47
C LEU A 37 16.46 -29.07 38.90
N GLY A 38 15.35 -29.70 39.28
CA GLY A 38 15.37 -31.02 39.95
C GLY A 38 14.80 -32.23 39.20
N MET A 39 14.28 -32.12 37.97
CA MET A 39 13.61 -33.26 37.32
C MET A 39 14.06 -33.50 35.88
N ALA A 40 15.33 -33.87 35.73
CA ALA A 40 15.80 -34.66 34.60
C ALA A 40 15.85 -36.14 35.02
N ALA A 41 14.91 -36.95 34.54
CA ALA A 41 15.18 -38.34 34.13
C ALA A 41 13.96 -39.03 33.52
N SER A 42 14.21 -39.73 32.41
CA SER A 42 13.47 -40.88 31.85
C SER A 42 12.14 -40.65 31.12
N ALA A 43 12.24 -40.38 29.82
CA ALA A 43 11.40 -41.04 28.82
C ALA A 43 12.20 -41.16 27.51
N GLY A 44 12.42 -42.39 27.06
CA GLY A 44 13.16 -42.68 25.83
C GLY A 44 12.43 -42.14 24.61
N SER A 45 13.13 -41.42 23.74
CA SER A 45 12.62 -41.02 22.44
C SER A 45 12.59 -42.24 21.50
N PRO A 46 11.41 -42.70 21.02
CA PRO A 46 11.38 -43.60 19.89
C PRO A 46 11.87 -42.83 18.65
N ALA A 47 12.92 -43.37 18.03
CA ALA A 47 13.40 -42.96 16.73
C ALA A 47 12.28 -43.13 15.68
N GLY A 48 12.17 -42.16 14.77
CA GLY A 48 11.55 -42.35 13.46
C GLY A 48 10.10 -41.88 13.34
N GLN A 49 9.88 -40.57 13.44
CA GLN A 49 8.83 -39.91 12.65
C GLN A 49 9.54 -38.76 11.95
N GLY A 50 9.81 -38.93 10.65
CA GLY A 50 10.28 -37.82 9.83
C GLY A 50 9.25 -36.71 9.94
N ASP A 51 9.71 -35.49 10.19
CA ASP A 51 8.86 -34.31 10.10
C ASP A 51 8.10 -34.41 8.77
N PRO A 52 6.75 -34.27 8.76
CA PRO A 52 6.05 -34.12 7.51
C PRO A 52 6.72 -32.95 6.81
N LEU A 53 7.26 -33.19 5.61
CA LEU A 53 7.72 -32.14 4.72
C LEU A 53 6.57 -31.14 4.66
N VAL A 54 6.71 -30.03 5.37
CA VAL A 54 5.81 -28.89 5.21
C VAL A 54 6.09 -28.44 3.80
N GLU A 55 5.24 -28.86 2.85
CA GLU A 55 5.21 -28.31 1.51
C GLU A 55 5.03 -26.81 1.70
N GLU A 56 6.15 -26.09 1.65
CA GLU A 56 6.19 -24.65 1.76
C GLU A 56 5.29 -24.14 0.65
N ALA A 57 4.20 -23.46 1.02
CA ALA A 57 3.23 -22.99 0.05
C ALA A 57 3.98 -22.17 -1.02
N PRO A 58 3.72 -22.41 -2.31
CA PRO A 58 4.41 -21.68 -3.36
C PRO A 58 4.26 -20.17 -3.11
N PRO A 59 5.32 -19.38 -3.38
CA PRO A 59 5.25 -17.94 -3.18
C PRO A 59 4.07 -17.36 -3.98
N PRO A 60 3.38 -16.35 -3.45
CA PRO A 60 2.24 -15.75 -4.13
C PRO A 60 2.67 -15.22 -5.50
N ASP A 61 1.87 -15.51 -6.53
CA ASP A 61 2.13 -15.02 -7.88
C ASP A 61 2.09 -13.48 -7.89
N PRO A 62 3.20 -12.79 -8.23
CA PRO A 62 3.23 -11.33 -8.23
C PRO A 62 2.31 -10.71 -9.28
N PHE A 63 1.86 -11.49 -10.27
CA PHE A 63 0.93 -11.04 -11.32
C PHE A 63 -0.53 -11.43 -11.05
N ALA A 64 -0.84 -12.05 -9.92
CA ALA A 64 -2.22 -12.33 -9.56
C ALA A 64 -3.00 -11.05 -9.26
N THR A 65 -4.28 -11.05 -9.60
CA THR A 65 -5.21 -9.98 -9.27
C THR A 65 -5.27 -9.82 -7.76
N TYR A 66 -4.93 -8.62 -7.28
CA TYR A 66 -4.77 -8.36 -5.86
C TYR A 66 -5.80 -7.34 -5.36
N TRP A 67 -6.40 -7.68 -4.22
CA TRP A 67 -7.40 -6.91 -3.51
C TRP A 67 -6.91 -6.57 -2.11
N THR A 68 -7.33 -5.41 -1.64
CA THR A 68 -7.15 -4.95 -0.26
C THR A 68 -8.45 -4.35 0.26
N GLU A 69 -8.47 -4.01 1.55
CA GLU A 69 -9.63 -3.37 2.18
C GLU A 69 -9.19 -2.05 2.82
N PHE A 70 -9.95 -0.99 2.58
CA PHE A 70 -9.74 0.31 3.21
C PHE A 70 -10.93 0.73 4.06
N ASP A 71 -10.62 1.36 5.20
CA ASP A 71 -11.60 2.07 6.01
C ASP A 71 -11.90 3.44 5.40
N LEU A 72 -13.05 3.55 4.72
CA LEU A 72 -13.44 4.77 4.01
C LEU A 72 -14.66 5.43 4.64
N ARG A 73 -14.57 6.76 4.80
CA ARG A 73 -15.68 7.60 5.29
C ARG A 73 -16.61 7.96 4.14
N CYS A 74 -17.93 7.88 4.36
CA CYS A 74 -18.92 8.40 3.42
C CYS A 74 -19.01 9.93 3.52
N ARG A 75 -19.06 10.64 2.38
CA ARG A 75 -19.12 12.11 2.38
C ARG A 75 -20.46 12.65 2.83
N ASP A 76 -21.55 11.91 2.63
CA ASP A 76 -22.89 12.35 3.01
C ASP A 76 -23.23 12.06 4.48
N CYS A 77 -23.25 10.79 4.87
CA CYS A 77 -23.71 10.38 6.20
C CYS A 77 -22.56 10.11 7.19
N GLN A 78 -21.31 10.32 6.78
CA GLN A 78 -20.12 10.29 7.64
C GLN A 78 -19.78 8.95 8.31
N VAL A 79 -20.50 7.87 7.97
CA VAL A 79 -20.19 6.51 8.44
C VAL A 79 -18.89 6.00 7.80
N THR A 80 -18.03 5.38 8.60
CA THR A 80 -16.85 4.65 8.12
C THR A 80 -17.20 3.18 7.92
N HIS A 81 -16.75 2.59 6.82
CA HIS A 81 -16.95 1.18 6.52
C HIS A 81 -15.80 0.64 5.68
N TYR A 82 -15.59 -0.68 5.78
CA TYR A 82 -14.63 -1.42 4.98
C TYR A 82 -15.07 -1.48 3.52
N VAL A 83 -14.18 -1.10 2.62
CA VAL A 83 -14.40 -1.13 1.18
C VAL A 83 -13.31 -1.98 0.53
N PRO A 84 -13.67 -3.05 -0.20
CA PRO A 84 -12.70 -3.80 -0.99
C PRO A 84 -12.26 -2.97 -2.21
N ILE A 85 -10.95 -2.85 -2.39
CA ILE A 85 -10.30 -2.08 -3.45
C ILE A 85 -9.33 -2.99 -4.18
N CYS A 86 -9.41 -3.03 -5.51
CA CYS A 86 -8.46 -3.75 -6.34
C CYS A 86 -7.24 -2.85 -6.61
N LEU A 87 -6.04 -3.34 -6.26
CA LEU A 87 -4.78 -2.61 -6.45
C LEU A 87 -3.95 -3.14 -7.61
N PHE A 88 -4.18 -4.39 -8.03
CA PHE A 88 -3.53 -5.00 -9.17
C PHE A 88 -4.55 -5.80 -9.97
N VAL A 89 -4.71 -5.47 -11.25
CA VAL A 89 -5.65 -6.15 -12.17
C VAL A 89 -4.83 -6.90 -13.20
N ASN A 90 -4.96 -8.22 -13.22
CA ASN A 90 -4.49 -9.02 -14.35
C ASN A 90 -5.60 -9.15 -15.39
N ALA A 91 -5.34 -8.66 -16.60
CA ALA A 91 -6.32 -8.60 -17.68
C ALA A 91 -6.80 -9.97 -18.16
N GLU A 92 -5.95 -11.00 -18.06
CA GLU A 92 -6.28 -12.37 -18.46
C GLU A 92 -7.09 -13.09 -17.38
N GLU A 93 -6.72 -12.90 -16.11
CA GLU A 93 -7.41 -13.51 -14.98
C GLU A 93 -8.80 -12.90 -14.73
N SER A 94 -8.90 -11.56 -14.86
CA SER A 94 -10.09 -10.80 -14.46
C SER A 94 -10.59 -9.86 -15.58
N PRO A 95 -11.03 -10.39 -16.74
CA PRO A 95 -11.47 -9.57 -17.87
C PRO A 95 -12.69 -8.70 -17.54
N GLU A 96 -13.55 -9.11 -16.61
CA GLU A 96 -14.67 -8.30 -16.14
C GLU A 96 -14.25 -7.04 -15.38
N LEU A 97 -13.08 -7.05 -14.71
CA LEU A 97 -12.54 -5.86 -14.07
C LEU A 97 -12.00 -4.87 -15.11
N VAL A 98 -11.41 -5.37 -16.19
CA VAL A 98 -11.01 -4.54 -17.34
C VAL A 98 -12.23 -3.82 -17.94
N GLN A 99 -13.35 -4.52 -18.08
CA GLN A 99 -14.61 -3.91 -18.53
C GLN A 99 -15.12 -2.84 -17.55
N ARG A 100 -14.93 -3.04 -16.24
CA ARG A 100 -15.25 -2.01 -15.23
C ARG A 100 -14.35 -0.79 -15.35
N ILE A 101 -13.07 -0.95 -15.70
CA ILE A 101 -12.18 0.18 -15.97
C ILE A 101 -12.71 0.97 -17.18
N ILE A 102 -12.96 0.29 -18.30
CA ILE A 102 -13.45 0.91 -19.55
C ILE A 102 -14.76 1.65 -19.35
N SER A 103 -15.70 1.03 -18.63
CA SER A 103 -17.01 1.65 -18.35
C SER A 103 -16.95 2.75 -17.29
N SER A 104 -15.78 3.09 -16.74
CA SER A 104 -15.63 4.01 -15.61
C SER A 104 -16.46 3.56 -14.39
N HIS A 105 -16.47 2.26 -14.09
CA HIS A 105 -17.13 1.63 -12.92
C HIS A 105 -16.14 0.79 -12.09
N PHE A 106 -14.87 1.20 -12.05
CA PHE A 106 -13.81 0.53 -11.30
C PHE A 106 -13.60 1.16 -9.92
N ASN A 107 -13.29 0.33 -8.91
CA ASN A 107 -13.10 0.75 -7.50
C ASN A 107 -14.16 1.74 -7.01
N MET A 108 -15.44 1.35 -7.11
CA MET A 108 -16.55 2.13 -6.57
C MET A 108 -16.94 1.62 -5.18
N LYS A 109 -17.28 2.54 -4.28
CA LYS A 109 -17.86 2.20 -2.98
C LYS A 109 -19.34 2.59 -2.94
N ARG A 110 -20.14 1.76 -2.25
CA ARG A 110 -21.54 2.06 -1.95
C ARG A 110 -21.72 2.11 -0.44
N CYS A 111 -22.11 3.28 0.08
CA CYS A 111 -22.33 3.45 1.50
C CYS A 111 -23.46 2.52 1.99
N PRO A 112 -23.26 1.72 3.06
CA PRO A 112 -24.28 0.80 3.56
C PRO A 112 -25.49 1.51 4.18
N VAL A 113 -25.34 2.76 4.61
CA VAL A 113 -26.39 3.54 5.29
C VAL A 113 -27.20 4.37 4.30
N CYS A 114 -26.58 5.36 3.64
CA CYS A 114 -27.28 6.27 2.73
C CYS A 114 -27.36 5.77 1.29
N ARG A 115 -26.69 4.64 0.96
CA ARG A 115 -26.64 4.02 -0.37
C ARG A 115 -25.99 4.86 -1.48
N GLN A 116 -25.37 5.98 -1.12
CA GLN A 116 -24.62 6.79 -2.06
C GLN A 116 -23.43 6.03 -2.62
N ILE A 117 -23.19 6.23 -3.91
CA ILE A 117 -22.11 5.57 -4.66
C ILE A 117 -21.05 6.63 -4.94
N GLU A 118 -19.81 6.31 -4.62
CA GLU A 118 -18.66 7.19 -4.80
C GLU A 118 -17.51 6.42 -5.46
N TYR A 119 -16.74 7.09 -6.32
CA TYR A 119 -15.50 6.55 -6.85
C TYR A 119 -14.39 6.63 -5.80
N VAL A 120 -13.57 5.59 -5.72
CA VAL A 120 -12.37 5.58 -4.89
C VAL A 120 -11.17 5.81 -5.79
N GLU A 121 -10.72 7.07 -5.82
CA GLU A 121 -9.51 7.48 -6.53
C GLU A 121 -8.28 7.01 -5.74
N HIS A 122 -7.83 5.80 -6.03
CA HIS A 122 -6.63 5.23 -5.45
C HIS A 122 -5.73 4.63 -6.55
N PRO A 123 -4.39 4.76 -6.43
CA PRO A 123 -3.47 4.14 -7.38
C PRO A 123 -3.72 2.64 -7.54
N TYR A 124 -3.69 2.15 -8.77
CA TYR A 124 -3.75 0.72 -9.07
C TYR A 124 -2.87 0.38 -10.28
N SER A 125 -2.52 -0.89 -10.43
CA SER A 125 -1.74 -1.38 -11.57
C SER A 125 -2.62 -2.26 -12.46
N TYR A 126 -2.51 -2.09 -13.77
CA TYR A 126 -3.09 -2.95 -14.78
C TYR A 126 -1.96 -3.77 -15.42
N TYR A 127 -2.16 -5.07 -15.58
CA TYR A 127 -1.22 -5.98 -16.22
C TYR A 127 -1.87 -6.70 -17.39
N ASP A 128 -1.21 -6.62 -18.55
CA ASP A 128 -1.54 -7.36 -19.77
C ASP A 128 -0.44 -8.39 -20.05
N PRO A 129 -0.69 -9.69 -19.79
CA PRO A 129 0.30 -10.73 -20.02
C PRO A 129 0.61 -10.96 -21.50
N THR A 130 -0.33 -10.70 -22.41
CA THR A 130 -0.12 -10.86 -23.85
C THR A 130 0.89 -9.85 -24.37
N ARG A 131 0.82 -8.62 -23.85
CA ARG A 131 1.74 -7.52 -24.22
C ARG A 131 2.94 -7.40 -23.29
N LYS A 132 3.03 -8.23 -22.23
CA LYS A 132 3.99 -8.11 -21.12
C LYS A 132 4.05 -6.66 -20.61
N LEU A 133 2.91 -6.05 -20.38
CA LEU A 133 2.78 -4.62 -20.08
C LEU A 133 2.18 -4.42 -18.69
N ILE A 134 2.85 -3.64 -17.84
CA ILE A 134 2.29 -3.09 -16.61
C ILE A 134 2.06 -1.59 -16.80
N VAL A 135 0.85 -1.13 -16.49
CA VAL A 135 0.51 0.28 -16.45
C VAL A 135 0.07 0.64 -15.03
N GLN A 136 0.79 1.53 -14.35
CA GLN A 136 0.32 2.09 -13.09
C GLN A 136 -0.58 3.30 -13.36
N VAL A 137 -1.83 3.21 -12.92
CA VAL A 137 -2.81 4.28 -12.99
C VAL A 137 -2.81 5.03 -11.66
N ARG A 138 -2.49 6.32 -11.71
CA ARG A 138 -2.50 7.24 -10.57
C ARG A 138 -3.73 8.14 -10.64
N PRO A 139 -4.22 8.69 -9.52
CA PRO A 139 -5.24 9.73 -9.53
C PRO A 139 -4.80 10.97 -10.33
N GLU A 140 -5.72 11.56 -11.10
CA GLU A 140 -5.42 12.72 -11.96
C GLU A 140 -5.01 13.96 -11.14
N TRP A 141 -5.56 14.13 -9.94
CA TRP A 141 -5.21 15.27 -9.08
C TRP A 141 -3.73 15.28 -8.67
N GLU A 142 -3.04 14.14 -8.66
CA GLU A 142 -1.60 14.08 -8.35
C GLU A 142 -0.76 14.82 -9.40
N TRP A 143 -1.18 14.76 -10.66
CA TRP A 143 -0.57 15.53 -11.74
C TRP A 143 -0.73 17.03 -11.51
N HIS A 144 -1.95 17.45 -11.16
CA HIS A 144 -2.30 18.86 -10.95
C HIS A 144 -1.78 19.46 -9.64
N ALA A 145 -1.41 18.64 -8.66
CA ALA A 145 -0.84 19.08 -7.39
C ALA A 145 0.61 19.60 -7.50
N GLY A 146 1.10 19.84 -8.72
CA GLY A 146 2.44 20.36 -9.00
C GLY A 146 3.48 19.27 -9.26
N GLY A 147 3.04 18.02 -9.49
CA GLY A 147 3.94 16.90 -9.69
C GLY A 147 4.53 16.79 -11.09
N GLY A 148 3.73 17.08 -12.12
CA GLY A 148 4.16 17.12 -13.51
C GLY A 148 5.07 15.95 -13.93
N ASP A 149 6.07 16.26 -14.74
CA ASP A 149 7.03 15.28 -15.28
C ASP A 149 7.94 14.67 -14.20
N ASP A 150 8.27 15.43 -13.14
CA ASP A 150 9.14 14.96 -12.06
C ASP A 150 8.49 13.81 -11.28
N TRP A 151 7.18 13.90 -11.02
CA TRP A 151 6.44 12.81 -10.38
C TRP A 151 6.32 11.61 -11.29
N TYR A 152 6.09 11.83 -12.58
CA TYR A 152 6.08 10.74 -13.54
C TYR A 152 7.41 9.97 -13.50
N ALA A 153 8.53 10.69 -13.57
CA ALA A 153 9.88 10.10 -13.55
C ALA A 153 10.14 9.32 -12.26
N ALA A 154 9.89 9.93 -11.10
CA ALA A 154 10.09 9.27 -9.80
C ALA A 154 9.24 7.99 -9.65
N ARG A 155 7.98 8.01 -10.12
CA ARG A 155 7.11 6.82 -10.08
C ARG A 155 7.51 5.75 -11.06
N LEU A 156 8.03 6.15 -12.21
CA LEU A 156 8.54 5.21 -13.19
C LEU A 156 9.79 4.49 -12.65
N GLU A 157 10.70 5.22 -11.99
CA GLU A 157 11.86 4.64 -11.30
C GLU A 157 11.45 3.64 -10.21
N ASP A 158 10.53 4.01 -9.31
CA ASP A 158 9.99 3.10 -8.27
C ASP A 158 9.45 1.79 -8.87
N LEU A 159 8.77 1.86 -10.02
CA LEU A 159 8.22 0.69 -10.69
C LEU A 159 9.28 -0.14 -11.40
N PHE A 160 10.28 0.49 -12.01
CA PHE A 160 11.41 -0.23 -12.62
C PHE A 160 12.14 -1.07 -11.58
N ASP A 161 12.41 -0.52 -10.40
CA ASP A 161 13.04 -1.28 -9.32
C ASP A 161 12.15 -2.43 -8.86
N LYS A 162 10.84 -2.20 -8.71
CA LYS A 162 9.88 -3.23 -8.31
C LYS A 162 9.80 -4.40 -9.28
N TRP A 163 9.83 -4.12 -10.58
CA TRP A 163 9.62 -5.12 -11.63
C TRP A 163 10.92 -5.49 -12.37
N ALA A 164 12.09 -5.11 -11.85
CA ALA A 164 13.39 -5.30 -12.50
C ALA A 164 13.70 -6.76 -12.83
N GLU A 165 13.21 -7.70 -12.02
CA GLU A 165 13.41 -9.13 -12.20
C GLU A 165 12.47 -9.77 -13.23
N HIS A 166 11.51 -8.98 -13.76
CA HIS A 166 10.49 -9.44 -14.67
C HIS A 166 10.64 -8.82 -16.06
N ASP A 167 10.47 -9.64 -17.11
CA ASP A 167 10.48 -9.18 -18.50
C ASP A 167 9.13 -8.51 -18.84
N VAL A 168 8.92 -7.30 -18.34
CA VAL A 168 7.72 -6.49 -18.56
C VAL A 168 8.06 -5.06 -18.94
N ARG A 169 7.28 -4.48 -19.85
CA ARG A 169 7.27 -3.05 -20.14
C ARG A 169 6.45 -2.32 -19.09
N ILE A 170 6.94 -1.19 -18.62
CA ILE A 170 6.30 -0.39 -17.55
C ILE A 170 5.89 0.96 -18.12
N GLU A 171 4.67 1.38 -17.79
CA GLU A 171 4.14 2.71 -18.11
C GLU A 171 3.44 3.28 -16.88
N VAL A 172 3.38 4.60 -16.79
CA VAL A 172 2.58 5.33 -15.78
C VAL A 172 1.56 6.20 -16.50
N VAL A 173 0.35 6.28 -15.97
CA VAL A 173 -0.67 7.21 -16.48
C VAL A 173 -1.41 7.86 -15.32
N PHE A 174 -1.93 9.06 -15.55
CA PHE A 174 -2.73 9.80 -14.58
C PHE A 174 -4.19 9.82 -15.05
N GLY A 175 -5.07 9.28 -14.22
CA GLY A 175 -6.47 9.01 -14.54
C GLY A 175 -6.68 7.73 -15.35
N PRO A 176 -7.91 7.19 -15.37
CA PRO A 176 -8.25 5.99 -16.13
C PRO A 176 -8.30 6.22 -17.64
N GLN A 177 -8.59 7.46 -18.09
CA GLN A 177 -8.81 7.75 -19.50
C GLN A 177 -7.59 7.46 -20.39
N PRO A 178 -6.36 7.88 -20.05
CA PRO A 178 -5.19 7.54 -20.87
C PRO A 178 -4.89 6.04 -20.92
N LEU A 179 -5.21 5.27 -19.87
CA LEU A 179 -5.12 3.80 -19.91
C LEU A 179 -6.07 3.25 -20.99
N ILE A 180 -7.33 3.70 -20.96
CA ILE A 180 -8.36 3.25 -21.90
C ILE A 180 -7.97 3.60 -23.33
N ASP A 181 -7.62 4.87 -23.56
CA ASP A 181 -7.33 5.40 -24.89
C ASP A 181 -6.07 4.78 -25.49
N ARG A 182 -5.04 4.47 -24.70
CA ARG A 182 -3.77 3.96 -25.25
C ARG A 182 -3.72 2.43 -25.34
N PHE A 183 -4.40 1.73 -24.43
CA PHE A 183 -4.16 0.31 -24.24
C PHE A 183 -5.40 -0.56 -24.31
N LEU A 184 -6.61 -0.03 -24.08
CA LEU A 184 -7.84 -0.83 -23.99
C LEU A 184 -8.83 -0.62 -25.16
N GLN A 185 -8.43 0.06 -26.24
CA GLN A 185 -9.33 0.32 -27.39
C GLN A 185 -9.86 -0.94 -28.07
N ASP A 186 -9.06 -2.01 -28.11
CA ASP A 186 -9.37 -3.25 -28.83
C ASP A 186 -10.13 -4.27 -27.98
N VAL A 187 -10.45 -3.96 -26.73
CA VAL A 187 -11.12 -4.92 -25.85
C VAL A 187 -12.58 -5.07 -26.30
N PRO A 188 -13.01 -6.29 -26.71
CA PRO A 188 -14.38 -6.48 -27.19
C PRO A 188 -15.40 -6.19 -26.09
N PRO A 189 -16.59 -5.67 -26.44
CA PRO A 189 -17.64 -5.44 -25.46
C PRO A 189 -18.07 -6.76 -24.81
N PRO A 190 -18.55 -6.72 -23.54
CA PRO A 190 -19.00 -7.92 -22.86
C PRO A 190 -20.18 -8.55 -23.63
N PRO A 191 -20.32 -9.88 -23.63
CA PRO A 191 -21.46 -10.54 -24.27
C PRO A 191 -22.77 -10.04 -23.65
N ALA A 192 -23.76 -9.74 -24.50
CA ALA A 192 -25.07 -9.28 -24.05
C ALA A 192 -25.69 -10.33 -23.11
N ARG A 193 -26.05 -9.91 -21.90
CA ARG A 193 -26.80 -10.75 -20.96
C ARG A 193 -28.19 -10.99 -21.56
N ARG A 194 -28.50 -12.25 -21.88
CA ARG A 194 -29.84 -12.69 -22.33
C ARG A 194 -30.79 -12.85 -21.15
#